data_AF-A0A183FBL0-F1
#
_entry.id   AF-A0A183FBL0-F1
#
_cell.length_a   1.000
_cell.length_b   1.000
_cell.length_c   1.000
_cell.angle_alpha   90.00
_cell.angle_beta   90.00
_cell.angle_gamma   90.00
#
_symmetry.space_group_name_H-M   'P 1'
#
loop_
_entity.id
_entity.type
_entity.pdbx_description
1 polymer ?
#
loop_
_entity_poly.entity_id
_entity_poly.type
_entity_poly.pdbx_seq_one_letter_code
_entity_poly.pdbx_strand_id
1 'polypeptide(L)' 'MGKEQFRESDLARKVVGVQFTSANSDFMRQAAHIRIINNRLYEDLPGKWVPAQCGPLDQRLVS' A
#
# COMPACT_ATOMS: atom_id res chain seq x y z
N MET A 1 -9.47 35.62 9.91
CA MET A 1 -9.83 34.91 8.67
C MET A 1 -8.56 34.69 7.88
N GLY A 2 -8.06 33.44 7.84
CA GLY A 2 -6.79 33.12 7.17
C GLY A 2 -6.96 33.15 5.66
N LYS A 3 -6.00 33.75 4.94
CA LYS A 3 -5.98 33.72 3.47
C LYS A 3 -5.73 32.28 3.04
N GLU A 4 -6.57 31.75 2.16
CA GLU A 4 -6.42 30.39 1.62
C GLU A 4 -5.07 30.24 0.91
N GLN A 5 -4.38 29.13 1.15
CA GLN A 5 -3.11 28.83 0.51
C GLN A 5 -3.38 28.36 -0.92
N PHE A 6 -2.74 29.01 -1.90
CA PHE A 6 -2.82 28.59 -3.29
C PHE A 6 -2.34 27.14 -3.44
N ARG A 7 -3.17 26.31 -4.06
CA ARG A 7 -2.86 24.94 -4.45
C ARG A 7 -3.09 24.82 -5.93
N GLU A 8 -2.05 24.44 -6.67
CA GLU A 8 -2.15 24.20 -8.10
C GLU A 8 -3.10 23.02 -8.36
N SER A 9 -4.17 23.29 -9.13
CA SER A 9 -5.29 22.36 -9.31
C SER A 9 -5.04 21.32 -10.40
N ASP A 10 -4.29 21.69 -11.45
CA ASP A 10 -4.05 20.85 -12.62
C ASP A 10 -2.56 20.66 -12.87
N LEU A 11 -2.00 19.60 -12.30
CA LEU A 11 -0.62 19.22 -12.52
C LEU A 11 -0.51 18.25 -13.70
N ALA A 12 -0.65 18.77 -14.92
CA ALA A 12 -0.45 17.98 -16.13
C ALA A 12 1.02 17.55 -16.24
N ARG A 13 1.28 16.23 -16.22
CA ARG A 13 2.62 15.65 -16.35
C ARG A 13 2.70 14.73 -17.56
N LYS A 14 3.81 14.78 -18.31
CA LYS A 14 4.10 13.88 -19.42
C LYS A 14 5.16 12.86 -19.01
N VAL A 15 4.90 11.57 -19.24
CA VAL A 15 5.92 10.51 -19.08
C VAL A 15 6.92 10.61 -20.24
N VAL A 16 8.19 10.82 -19.92
CA VAL A 16 9.27 10.98 -20.92
C VAL A 16 10.07 9.70 -21.17
N GLY A 17 9.95 8.70 -20.29
CA GLY A 17 10.66 7.42 -20.38
C GLY A 17 10.44 6.54 -19.15
N VAL A 18 11.01 5.33 -19.19
CA VAL A 18 10.97 4.35 -18.10
C VAL A 18 12.39 3.88 -17.79
N GLN A 19 12.74 3.84 -16.51
CA GLN A 19 14.01 3.29 -16.03
C GLN A 19 13.76 2.05 -15.19
N PHE A 20 14.45 0.96 -15.51
CA PHE A 20 14.42 -0.27 -14.74
C PHE A 20 15.56 -0.26 -13.72
N THR A 21 15.24 -0.53 -12.45
CA THR A 21 16.22 -0.64 -11.37
C THR A 21 15.78 -1.73 -10.39
N SER A 22 16.74 -2.35 -9.71
CA SER A 22 16.43 -3.26 -8.61
C SER A 22 16.03 -2.46 -7.37
N ALA A 23 14.97 -2.88 -6.69
CA ALA A 23 14.63 -2.35 -5.38
C ALA A 23 15.57 -2.89 -4.30
N ASN A 24 15.99 -2.04 -3.36
CA ASN A 24 16.72 -2.44 -2.17
C ASN A 24 15.76 -2.73 -0.99
N SER A 25 16.29 -3.27 0.10
CA SER A 25 15.48 -3.64 1.27
C SER A 25 14.78 -2.46 1.94
N ASP A 26 15.39 -1.28 1.93
CA ASP A 26 14.85 -0.10 2.59
C ASP A 26 13.69 0.48 1.79
N PHE A 27 13.84 0.53 0.46
CA PHE A 27 12.76 0.87 -0.46
C PHE A 27 11.58 -0.09 -0.32
N MET A 28 11.84 -1.41 -0.27
CA MET A 28 10.79 -2.41 -0.09
C MET A 28 10.05 -2.23 1.25
N ARG A 29 10.76 -1.88 2.34
CA ARG A 29 10.12 -1.56 3.62
C ARG A 29 9.31 -0.27 3.59
N GLN A 30 9.79 0.75 2.87
CA GLN A 30 9.08 2.03 2.76
C GLN A 30 7.83 1.93 1.89
N ALA A 31 7.86 1.12 0.84
CA ALA A 31 6.73 0.90 -0.06
C ALA A 31 5.68 -0.06 0.52
N ALA A 32 6.07 -0.94 1.45
CA ALA A 32 5.17 -1.92 2.05
C ALA A 32 4.22 -1.27 3.08
N HIS A 33 2.92 -1.48 2.89
CA HIS A 33 1.89 -1.01 3.84
C HIS A 33 1.87 -1.82 5.14
N ILE A 34 2.19 -3.12 5.07
CA ILE A 34 2.21 -4.02 6.23
C ILE A 34 3.37 -5.01 6.14
N ARG A 35 3.70 -5.59 7.29
CA ARG A 35 4.56 -6.78 7.37
C ARG A 35 3.70 -8.02 7.52
N ILE A 36 3.89 -9.01 6.65
CA ILE A 36 3.29 -10.34 6.80
C ILE A 36 4.09 -11.10 7.87
N ILE A 37 3.42 -11.54 8.93
CA ILE A 37 4.04 -12.23 10.08
C ILE A 37 3.51 -13.64 10.29
N ASN A 38 2.46 -14.02 9.54
CA ASN A 38 1.88 -15.36 9.58
C ASN A 38 1.45 -15.81 8.18
N ASN A 39 1.18 -17.10 8.05
CA ASN A 39 0.77 -17.75 6.81
C ASN A 39 -0.72 -18.13 6.77
N ARG A 40 -1.52 -17.67 7.74
CA ARG A 40 -2.97 -17.95 7.75
C ARG A 40 -3.65 -17.10 6.68
N LEU A 41 -4.54 -17.73 5.92
CA LEU A 41 -5.33 -17.04 4.90
C LEU A 41 -6.57 -16.39 5.51
N TYR A 42 -7.25 -17.12 6.40
CA TYR A 42 -8.47 -16.70 7.08
C TYR A 42 -8.36 -16.93 8.59
N GLU A 43 -9.17 -16.21 9.35
CA GLU A 43 -9.37 -16.44 10.78
C GLU A 43 -10.14 -17.76 11.02
N ASP A 44 -9.86 -18.42 12.15
CA ASP A 44 -10.50 -19.68 12.55
C ASP A 44 -11.91 -19.43 13.14
N LEU A 45 -12.79 -18.86 12.31
CA LEU A 45 -14.16 -18.48 12.67
C LEU A 45 -15.16 -19.31 11.87
N PRO A 46 -15.92 -20.21 12.53
CA PRO A 46 -16.90 -21.07 11.86
C PRO A 46 -17.89 -20.26 11.00
N GLY A 47 -18.00 -20.63 9.73
CA GLY A 47 -18.94 -20.01 8.78
C GLY A 47 -18.56 -18.60 8.31
N LYS A 48 -17.37 -18.09 8.64
CA LYS A 48 -16.91 -16.76 8.21
C LYS A 48 -15.60 -16.86 7.42
N TRP A 49 -15.52 -16.04 6.36
CA TRP A 49 -14.32 -15.92 5.52
C TRP A 49 -13.67 -14.56 5.78
N VAL A 50 -13.10 -14.40 6.97
CA VAL A 50 -12.41 -13.16 7.37
C VAL A 50 -10.92 -13.34 7.10
N PRO A 51 -10.29 -12.53 6.24
CA PRO A 51 -8.85 -12.62 6.01
C PRO A 51 -8.06 -12.42 7.31
N ALA A 52 -7.02 -13.23 7.52
CA ALA A 52 -6.23 -13.15 8.74
C ALA A 52 -5.43 -11.84 8.83
N GLN A 53 -5.40 -11.22 10.01
CA GLN A 53 -4.58 -10.03 10.21
C GLN A 53 -3.09 -10.34 10.06
N CYS A 54 -2.36 -9.44 9.40
CA CYS A 54 -0.95 -9.57 9.03
C CYS A 54 -0.63 -10.90 8.31
N GLY A 55 -1.63 -11.46 7.62
CA GLY A 55 -1.51 -12.61 6.73
C GLY A 55 -1.46 -12.19 5.25
N PRO A 56 -1.33 -13.15 4.33
CA PRO A 56 -1.19 -12.86 2.89
C PRO A 56 -2.42 -12.22 2.24
N LEU A 57 -3.60 -12.35 2.86
CA LEU A 57 -4.86 -11.79 2.37
C LEU A 57 -5.33 -10.56 3.15
N ASP A 58 -4.46 -9.99 4.01
CA ASP A 58 -4.81 -8.83 4.83
C ASP A 58 -5.31 -7.67 3.94
N GLN A 59 -6.47 -7.12 4.31
CA GLN A 59 -7.17 -6.12 3.52
C GLN A 59 -6.38 -4.83 3.30
N ARG A 60 -5.39 -4.53 4.15
CA ARG A 60 -4.50 -3.37 4.00
C ARG A 60 -3.55 -3.49 2.80
N LEU A 61 -3.47 -4.66 2.15
CA LEU A 61 -2.71 -4.84 0.91
C LEU A 61 -3.44 -4.35 -0.34
N VAL A 62 -4.77 -4.14 -0.27
CA VAL A 62 -5.63 -3.78 -1.41
C VAL A 62 -6.13 -2.32 -1.33
N SER A 63 -5.60 -1.53 -0.38
CA SER A 63 -5.97 -0.13 -0.17
C SER A 63 -5.24 0.84 -1.07
#